data_AF-A0A521TJ55-F1
#
_entry.id   AF-A0A521TJ55-F1
#
_cell.length_a   1.000
_cell.length_b   1.000
_cell.length_c   1.000
_cell.angle_alpha   90.00
_cell.angle_beta   90.00
_cell.angle_gamma   90.00
#
_symmetry.space_group_name_H-M   'P 1'
#
loop_
_entity.id
_entity.type
_entity.pdbx_description
1 polymer ?
#
loop_
_entity_poly.entity_id
_entity_poly.type
_entity_poly.pdbx_seq_one_letter_code
_entity_poly.pdbx_strand_id
1 'polypeptide(L)'
;MRAQVELTSECPECRTRGVWLELYDPAMPATALGLPAEARCRLCGAEHVGRVTPGSAALRAPRPIGECPCCAKLLDEGEVAAHLCRTCGASAAMERARPGAELGEVATLERAVRALMADEGDDELAGFVQRAFGEGDLAALAGRYALGLPVDTSLDGGTGFLSGAVSRATPEARGSGATTPAATIADDRRAMLLALVSVLMADGQRDPREMPLVEAFLKAEGLAPLSSEELRVHRPVEIAARVPVERREGLVSLMAQLAYSDGVADPSEVRVVRAYADAWGVSQDEVDRWLETYRTARRSRQQRLLDRLRSFFLAG
;
A
#
# COMPACT_ATOMS: atom_id res chain seq x y z
N MET A 1 -20.82 -6.11 16.53
CA MET A 1 -20.59 -5.28 15.32
C MET A 1 -19.55 -6.00 14.48
N ARG A 2 -19.81 -6.24 13.19
CA ARG A 2 -18.76 -6.67 12.25
C ARG A 2 -18.00 -5.41 11.84
N ALA A 3 -16.67 -5.48 11.77
CA ALA A 3 -15.85 -4.35 11.35
C ALA A 3 -16.06 -4.08 9.86
N GLN A 4 -16.29 -2.82 9.51
CA GLN A 4 -16.20 -2.34 8.14
C GLN A 4 -14.71 -2.14 7.80
N VAL A 5 -14.34 -2.45 6.56
CA VAL A 5 -12.98 -2.26 6.06
C VAL A 5 -13.02 -1.21 4.96
N GLU A 6 -12.19 -0.18 5.09
CA GLU A 6 -12.03 0.88 4.08
C GLU A 6 -10.67 0.71 3.39
N LEU A 7 -10.64 0.72 2.06
CA LEU A 7 -9.40 0.65 1.28
C LEU A 7 -9.27 1.90 0.40
N THR A 8 -8.05 2.38 0.19
CA THR A 8 -7.76 3.47 -0.75
C THR A 8 -7.10 2.94 -2.02
N SER A 9 -7.55 3.38 -3.20
CA SER A 9 -6.96 3.00 -4.49
C SER A 9 -6.96 4.15 -5.52
N GLU A 10 -6.72 3.85 -6.79
CA GLU A 10 -6.77 4.82 -7.89
C GLU A 10 -8.22 5.04 -8.33
N CYS A 11 -8.67 6.30 -8.40
CA CYS A 11 -10.01 6.61 -8.87
C CYS A 11 -10.13 6.31 -10.37
N PRO A 12 -11.10 5.48 -10.81
CA PRO A 12 -11.25 5.14 -12.23
C PRO A 12 -11.72 6.31 -13.11
N GLU A 13 -12.26 7.38 -12.51
CA GLU A 13 -12.79 8.55 -13.23
C GLU A 13 -11.74 9.64 -13.40
N CYS A 14 -11.04 10.04 -12.32
CA CYS A 14 -10.05 11.11 -12.37
C CYS A 14 -8.58 10.62 -12.38
N ARG A 15 -8.34 9.31 -12.25
CA ARG A 15 -7.00 8.68 -12.28
C ARG A 15 -6.03 9.18 -11.21
N THR A 16 -6.58 9.70 -10.12
CA THR A 16 -5.82 10.13 -8.95
C THR A 16 -5.65 8.95 -8.01
N ARG A 17 -4.42 8.67 -7.57
CA ARG A 17 -4.13 7.61 -6.59
C ARG A 17 -4.36 8.08 -5.16
N GLY A 18 -4.83 7.17 -4.30
CA GLY A 18 -5.00 7.41 -2.86
C GLY A 18 -6.32 8.09 -2.46
N VAL A 19 -7.16 8.47 -3.44
CA VAL A 19 -8.41 9.21 -3.18
C VAL A 19 -9.69 8.40 -3.39
N TRP A 20 -9.57 7.18 -3.92
CA TRP A 20 -10.71 6.27 -4.13
C TRP A 20 -10.92 5.41 -2.90
N LEU A 21 -11.96 5.70 -2.13
CA LEU A 21 -12.34 4.93 -0.95
C LEU A 21 -13.27 3.79 -1.35
N GLU A 22 -12.92 2.56 -0.98
CA GLU A 22 -13.73 1.35 -1.13
C GLU A 22 -14.19 0.86 0.24
N LEU A 23 -15.49 0.79 0.47
CA LEU A 23 -16.09 0.32 1.71
C LEU A 23 -16.55 -1.14 1.57
N TYR A 24 -15.95 -2.03 2.33
CA TYR A 24 -16.34 -3.44 2.43
C TYR A 24 -17.16 -3.66 3.71
N ASP A 25 -18.48 -3.77 3.55
CA ASP A 25 -19.40 -4.08 4.63
C ASP A 25 -19.85 -5.56 4.55
N PRO A 26 -19.50 -6.42 5.53
CA PRO A 26 -19.91 -7.83 5.56
C PRO A 26 -21.43 -8.08 5.57
N ALA A 27 -22.26 -7.07 5.82
CA ALA A 27 -23.72 -7.17 5.72
C ALA A 27 -24.22 -7.01 4.28
N MET A 28 -23.40 -6.44 3.40
CA MET A 28 -23.77 -6.13 2.02
C MET A 28 -23.49 -7.31 1.08
N PRO A 29 -24.44 -7.70 0.21
CA PRO A 29 -24.27 -8.85 -0.68
C PRO A 29 -23.08 -8.79 -1.65
N ALA A 30 -22.73 -7.59 -2.12
CA ALA A 30 -21.62 -7.41 -3.06
C ALA A 30 -20.27 -7.80 -2.42
N THR A 31 -20.09 -7.48 -1.13
CA THR A 31 -18.91 -7.82 -0.32
C THR A 31 -18.67 -9.33 -0.27
N ALA A 32 -19.74 -10.12 -0.20
CA ALA A 32 -19.62 -11.59 -0.23
C ALA A 32 -19.05 -12.11 -1.55
N LEU A 33 -19.24 -11.38 -2.65
CA LEU A 33 -18.71 -11.68 -3.98
C LEU A 33 -17.42 -10.88 -4.29
N GLY A 34 -16.75 -10.33 -3.28
CA GLY A 34 -15.45 -9.69 -3.43
C GLY A 34 -15.46 -8.28 -4.03
N LEU A 35 -16.62 -7.62 -4.08
CA LEU A 35 -16.72 -6.21 -4.47
C LEU A 35 -17.02 -5.33 -3.25
N PRO A 36 -16.56 -4.07 -3.22
CA PRO A 36 -16.98 -3.15 -2.18
C PRO A 36 -18.48 -2.92 -2.24
N ALA A 37 -19.09 -2.67 -1.09
CA ALA A 37 -20.49 -2.28 -1.00
C ALA A 37 -20.69 -0.93 -1.69
N GLU A 38 -19.79 0.01 -1.43
CA GLU A 38 -19.79 1.37 -1.95
C GLU A 38 -18.34 1.78 -2.20
N ALA A 39 -18.13 2.62 -3.22
CA ALA A 39 -16.85 3.25 -3.44
C ALA A 39 -17.03 4.70 -3.88
N ARG A 40 -16.18 5.61 -3.40
CA ARG A 40 -16.28 7.04 -3.69
C ARG A 40 -14.92 7.72 -3.83
N CYS A 41 -14.83 8.67 -4.74
CA CYS A 41 -13.65 9.52 -4.88
C CYS A 41 -13.78 10.75 -3.97
N ARG A 42 -12.84 10.95 -3.05
CA ARG A 42 -12.80 12.14 -2.18
C ARG A 42 -12.48 13.43 -2.95
N LEU A 43 -11.85 13.31 -4.12
CA LEU A 43 -11.48 14.46 -4.95
C LEU A 43 -12.56 14.82 -5.97
N CYS A 44 -12.85 13.94 -6.93
CA CYS A 44 -13.82 14.25 -7.99
C CYS A 44 -15.28 13.98 -7.60
N GLY A 45 -15.54 13.35 -6.45
CA GLY A 45 -16.90 13.07 -5.98
C GLY A 45 -17.65 11.96 -6.72
N ALA A 46 -16.97 11.19 -7.58
CA ALA A 46 -17.56 10.00 -8.22
C ALA A 46 -17.98 8.97 -7.16
N GLU A 47 -19.12 8.30 -7.39
CA GLU A 47 -19.67 7.28 -6.49
C GLU A 47 -20.09 6.05 -7.28
N HIS A 48 -19.71 4.87 -6.79
CA HIS A 48 -20.06 3.56 -7.32
C HIS A 48 -20.66 2.70 -6.21
N VAL A 49 -21.62 1.85 -6.55
CA VAL A 49 -22.28 0.94 -5.60
C VAL A 49 -22.20 -0.49 -6.12
N GLY A 50 -21.82 -1.42 -5.24
CA GLY A 50 -21.80 -2.84 -5.55
C GLY A 50 -23.22 -3.40 -5.63
N ARG A 51 -23.60 -3.91 -6.80
CA ARG A 51 -24.89 -4.58 -7.02
C ARG A 51 -24.71 -6.06 -7.29
N VAL A 52 -25.65 -6.86 -6.78
CA VAL A 52 -25.73 -8.30 -7.05
C VAL A 52 -26.91 -8.58 -7.96
N THR A 53 -26.63 -9.24 -9.09
CA THR A 53 -27.65 -9.84 -9.95
C THR A 53 -27.90 -11.27 -9.48
N PRO A 54 -29.11 -11.61 -8.99
CA PRO A 54 -29.43 -12.97 -8.59
C PRO A 54 -29.37 -13.92 -9.80
N GLY A 55 -28.85 -15.11 -9.59
CA GLY A 55 -28.92 -16.19 -10.58
C GLY A 55 -30.20 -17.01 -10.42
N SER A 56 -30.07 -18.34 -10.37
CA SER A 56 -31.19 -19.27 -10.19
C SER A 56 -31.81 -19.26 -8.78
N ALA A 57 -31.15 -18.62 -7.81
CA ALA A 57 -31.64 -18.47 -6.44
C ALA A 57 -31.83 -16.98 -6.11
N ALA A 58 -32.94 -16.68 -5.41
CA ALA A 58 -33.22 -15.33 -4.92
C ALA A 58 -32.18 -14.88 -3.89
N LEU A 59 -31.98 -13.56 -3.80
CA LEU A 59 -31.08 -12.94 -2.84
C LEU A 59 -31.58 -13.19 -1.40
N ARG A 60 -30.70 -13.68 -0.52
CA ARG A 60 -31.01 -14.02 0.88
C ARG A 60 -29.93 -13.43 1.79
N ALA A 61 -29.96 -12.11 1.96
CA ALA A 61 -29.04 -11.37 2.82
C ALA A 61 -29.65 -11.12 4.22
N PRO A 62 -28.83 -10.99 5.28
CA PRO A 62 -27.37 -11.08 5.31
C PRO A 62 -26.83 -12.51 5.46
N ARG A 63 -25.59 -12.76 5.03
CA ARG A 63 -24.88 -14.05 5.13
C ARG A 63 -23.52 -13.92 5.84
N PRO A 64 -22.91 -15.04 6.28
CA PRO A 64 -21.50 -15.09 6.64
C PRO A 64 -20.60 -14.64 5.47
N ILE A 65 -19.42 -14.11 5.80
CA ILE A 65 -18.39 -13.75 4.82
C ILE A 65 -17.96 -15.03 4.08
N GLY A 66 -17.77 -14.92 2.76
CA GLY A 66 -17.33 -16.04 1.92
C GLY A 66 -18.46 -16.97 1.47
N GLU A 67 -19.71 -16.76 1.89
CA GLU A 67 -20.85 -17.50 1.35
C GLU A 67 -21.59 -16.71 0.26
N CYS A 68 -22.00 -17.41 -0.80
CA CYS A 68 -22.85 -16.83 -1.84
C CYS A 68 -24.15 -16.26 -1.22
N PRO A 69 -24.49 -14.98 -1.48
CA PRO A 69 -25.65 -14.34 -0.85
C PRO A 69 -27.00 -14.90 -1.35
N CYS A 70 -27.01 -15.74 -2.39
CA CYS A 70 -28.21 -16.37 -2.92
C CYS A 70 -28.37 -17.84 -2.47
N CYS A 71 -27.32 -18.66 -2.64
CA CYS A 71 -27.41 -20.11 -2.40
C CYS A 71 -26.64 -20.61 -1.16
N ALA A 72 -25.95 -19.73 -0.42
CA ALA A 72 -25.16 -20.05 0.76
C ALA A 72 -23.98 -21.02 0.52
N LYS A 73 -23.62 -21.29 -0.74
CA LYS A 73 -22.40 -22.03 -1.09
C LYS A 73 -21.18 -21.23 -0.66
N LEU A 74 -20.23 -21.87 0.01
CA LEU A 74 -18.91 -21.29 0.27
C LEU A 74 -18.21 -21.02 -1.07
N LEU A 75 -17.80 -19.78 -1.27
CA LEU A 75 -17.16 -19.30 -2.49
C LEU A 75 -15.66 -19.60 -2.44
N ASP A 76 -15.12 -20.09 -3.56
CA ASP A 76 -13.68 -20.23 -3.71
C ASP A 76 -13.02 -18.91 -4.18
N GLU A 77 -11.70 -18.82 -4.09
CA GLU A 77 -10.95 -17.62 -4.49
C GLU A 77 -11.19 -17.23 -5.96
N GLY A 78 -11.39 -18.20 -6.84
CA GLY A 78 -11.63 -17.97 -8.25
C GLY A 78 -13.01 -17.38 -8.51
N GLU A 79 -14.02 -17.77 -7.74
CA GLU A 79 -15.37 -17.21 -7.77
C GLU A 79 -15.44 -15.81 -7.17
N VAL A 80 -14.77 -15.58 -6.04
CA VAL A 80 -14.66 -14.24 -5.41
C VAL A 80 -13.97 -13.29 -6.37
N ALA A 81 -12.85 -13.70 -6.98
CA ALA A 81 -12.12 -12.87 -7.92
C ALA A 81 -12.83 -12.66 -9.27
N ALA A 82 -13.79 -13.52 -9.62
CA ALA A 82 -14.64 -13.36 -10.80
C ALA A 82 -15.98 -12.67 -10.47
N HIS A 83 -16.21 -12.32 -9.20
CA HIS A 83 -17.46 -11.77 -8.69
C HIS A 83 -18.70 -12.59 -9.07
N LEU A 84 -18.56 -13.92 -9.11
CA LEU A 84 -19.55 -14.85 -9.65
C LEU A 84 -19.59 -16.15 -8.85
N CYS A 85 -20.78 -16.56 -8.40
CA CYS A 85 -21.03 -17.90 -7.90
C CYS A 85 -21.32 -18.88 -9.05
N ARG A 86 -20.49 -19.89 -9.24
CA ARG A 86 -20.68 -20.88 -10.32
C ARG A 86 -21.81 -21.86 -10.04
N THR A 87 -22.22 -22.01 -8.79
CA THR A 87 -23.30 -22.93 -8.40
C THR A 87 -24.69 -22.40 -8.77
N CYS A 88 -24.99 -21.14 -8.45
CA CYS A 88 -26.30 -20.56 -8.74
C CYS A 88 -26.29 -19.48 -9.82
N GLY A 89 -25.12 -19.04 -10.29
CA GLY A 89 -24.99 -18.00 -11.31
C GLY A 89 -25.19 -16.57 -10.80
N ALA A 90 -25.25 -16.34 -9.48
CA ALA A 90 -25.30 -14.99 -8.93
C ALA A 90 -23.99 -14.24 -9.20
N SER A 91 -24.06 -13.02 -9.70
CA SER A 91 -22.90 -12.19 -10.02
C SER A 91 -22.97 -10.82 -9.37
N ALA A 92 -21.84 -10.15 -9.20
CA ALA A 92 -21.77 -8.78 -8.71
C ALA A 92 -21.01 -7.86 -9.68
N ALA A 93 -21.41 -6.59 -9.72
CA ALA A 93 -20.75 -5.54 -10.49
C ALA A 93 -20.80 -4.20 -9.75
N MET A 94 -19.81 -3.34 -9.99
CA MET A 94 -19.85 -1.94 -9.55
C MET A 94 -20.66 -1.12 -10.54
N GLU A 95 -21.76 -0.53 -10.08
CA GLU A 95 -22.56 0.39 -10.88
C GLU A 95 -22.25 1.83 -10.50
N ARG A 96 -22.11 2.70 -11.50
CA ARG A 96 -21.91 4.13 -11.29
C ARG A 96 -23.20 4.76 -10.76
N ALA A 97 -23.13 5.29 -9.54
CA ALA A 97 -24.22 6.01 -8.89
C ALA A 97 -24.12 7.53 -9.15
N ARG A 98 -22.90 8.08 -9.15
CA ARG A 98 -22.63 9.49 -9.46
C ARG A 98 -21.36 9.62 -10.30
N PRO A 99 -21.40 10.35 -11.44
CA PRO A 99 -20.18 10.65 -12.19
C PRO A 99 -19.27 11.61 -11.42
N GLY A 100 -17.97 11.51 -11.67
CA GLY A 100 -17.00 12.47 -11.14
C GLY A 100 -17.07 13.85 -11.81
N ALA A 101 -16.64 14.88 -11.10
CA ALA A 101 -16.45 16.21 -11.65
C ALA A 101 -15.28 16.27 -12.64
N GLU A 102 -15.37 17.12 -13.66
CA GLU A 102 -14.32 17.36 -14.64
C GLU A 102 -13.22 18.27 -14.04
N LEU A 103 -12.12 17.66 -13.60
CA LEU A 103 -11.03 18.36 -12.91
C LEU A 103 -10.07 19.13 -13.84
N GLY A 104 -10.34 19.13 -15.16
CA GLY A 104 -9.54 19.86 -16.14
C GLY A 104 -9.68 21.39 -16.05
N GLU A 105 -10.73 21.88 -15.40
CA GLU A 105 -10.96 23.30 -15.17
C GLU A 105 -10.44 23.73 -13.79
N VAL A 106 -9.62 24.79 -13.75
CA VAL A 106 -9.00 25.29 -12.50
C VAL A 106 -10.03 25.59 -11.41
N ALA A 107 -11.16 26.21 -11.76
CA ALA A 107 -12.21 26.54 -10.78
C ALA A 107 -12.91 25.28 -10.21
N THR A 108 -13.03 24.21 -10.99
CA THR A 108 -13.61 22.94 -10.53
C THR A 108 -12.61 22.18 -9.68
N LEU A 109 -11.34 22.13 -10.12
CA LEU A 109 -10.26 21.54 -9.34
C LEU A 109 -10.07 22.25 -7.99
N GLU A 110 -10.07 23.59 -7.96
CA GLU A 110 -9.91 24.34 -6.71
C GLU A 110 -11.01 23.99 -5.70
N ARG A 111 -12.28 23.92 -6.14
CA ARG A 111 -13.39 23.49 -5.26
C ARG A 111 -13.19 22.08 -4.72
N ALA A 112 -12.78 21.15 -5.58
CA ALA A 112 -12.50 19.77 -5.20
C ALA A 112 -11.36 19.65 -4.18
N VAL A 113 -10.24 20.35 -4.43
CA VAL A 113 -9.09 20.38 -3.52
C VAL A 113 -9.46 21.04 -2.19
N ARG A 114 -10.24 22.12 -2.18
CA ARG A 114 -10.69 22.76 -0.93
C ARG A 114 -11.61 21.86 -0.10
N ALA A 115 -12.47 21.08 -0.75
CA ALA A 115 -13.28 20.09 -0.04
C ALA A 115 -12.39 19.03 0.63
N LEU A 116 -11.38 18.55 -0.10
CA LEU A 116 -10.42 17.58 0.40
C LEU A 116 -9.56 18.15 1.55
N MET A 117 -9.11 19.40 1.44
CA MET A 117 -8.39 20.11 2.52
C MET A 117 -9.23 20.20 3.79
N ALA A 118 -10.52 20.49 3.66
CA ALA A 118 -11.41 20.58 4.82
C ALA A 118 -11.53 19.22 5.54
N ASP A 119 -11.55 18.11 4.80
CA ASP A 119 -11.53 16.77 5.39
C ASP A 119 -10.21 16.47 6.12
N GLU A 120 -9.07 16.97 5.60
CA GLU A 120 -7.73 16.78 6.19
C GLU A 120 -7.40 17.80 7.29
N GLY A 121 -8.25 18.81 7.50
CA GLY A 121 -8.01 19.89 8.47
C GLY A 121 -6.94 20.90 8.05
N ASP A 122 -6.74 21.09 6.74
CA ASP A 122 -5.78 22.04 6.17
C ASP A 122 -6.46 23.35 5.73
N ASP A 123 -5.77 24.48 5.82
CA ASP A 123 -6.30 25.82 5.51
C ASP A 123 -5.49 26.58 4.44
N GLU A 124 -4.32 26.07 4.03
CA GLU A 124 -3.45 26.72 3.05
C GLU A 124 -3.41 25.97 1.71
N LEU A 125 -4.14 26.49 0.72
CA LEU A 125 -4.33 25.81 -0.58
C LEU A 125 -3.02 25.52 -1.31
N ALA A 126 -2.14 26.50 -1.46
CA ALA A 126 -0.89 26.31 -2.19
C ALA A 126 0.03 25.29 -1.50
N GLY A 127 0.15 25.39 -0.17
CA GLY A 127 0.92 24.45 0.63
C GLY A 127 0.35 23.03 0.55
N PHE A 128 -0.97 22.88 0.62
CA PHE A 128 -1.63 21.59 0.47
C PHE A 128 -1.40 20.99 -0.91
N VAL A 129 -1.57 21.77 -1.99
CA VAL A 129 -1.36 21.28 -3.37
C VAL A 129 0.07 20.77 -3.55
N GLN A 130 1.06 21.50 -3.05
CA GLN A 130 2.46 21.10 -3.11
C GLN A 130 2.76 19.83 -2.30
N ARG A 131 2.21 19.71 -1.07
CA ARG A 131 2.44 18.55 -0.22
C ARG A 131 1.72 17.31 -0.73
N ALA A 132 0.42 17.45 -1.02
CA ALA A 132 -0.48 16.35 -1.37
C ALA A 132 -0.29 15.84 -2.79
N PHE A 133 0.03 16.71 -3.76
CA PHE A 133 0.11 16.35 -5.18
C PHE A 133 1.52 16.49 -5.78
N GLY A 134 2.48 17.03 -5.02
CA GLY A 134 3.83 17.31 -5.51
C GLY A 134 3.91 18.48 -6.49
N GLU A 135 2.81 19.19 -6.74
CA GLU A 135 2.70 20.30 -7.69
C GLU A 135 2.46 21.60 -6.92
N GLY A 136 3.20 22.67 -7.22
CA GLY A 136 3.03 23.97 -6.56
C GLY A 136 1.94 24.85 -7.17
N ASP A 137 1.33 24.43 -8.29
CA ASP A 137 0.43 25.24 -9.09
C ASP A 137 -0.83 24.46 -9.51
N LEU A 138 -1.99 25.00 -9.16
CA LEU A 138 -3.29 24.45 -9.54
C LEU A 138 -3.53 24.45 -11.05
N ALA A 139 -2.98 25.42 -11.79
CA ALA A 139 -3.15 25.46 -13.24
C ALA A 139 -2.40 24.31 -13.92
N ALA A 140 -1.18 24.02 -13.47
CA ALA A 140 -0.42 22.85 -13.92
C ALA A 140 -1.16 21.54 -13.60
N LEU A 141 -1.69 21.40 -12.38
CA LEU A 141 -2.45 20.23 -11.97
C LEU A 141 -3.74 20.04 -12.78
N ALA A 142 -4.50 21.12 -13.03
CA ALA A 142 -5.68 21.10 -13.89
C ALA A 142 -5.32 20.69 -15.33
N GLY A 143 -4.20 21.19 -15.86
CA GLY A 143 -3.67 20.79 -17.16
C GLY A 143 -3.42 19.28 -17.28
N ARG A 144 -2.90 18.64 -16.22
CA ARG A 144 -2.72 17.17 -16.18
C ARG A 144 -4.05 16.43 -16.25
N TYR A 145 -5.06 16.88 -15.51
CA TYR A 145 -6.41 16.30 -15.56
C TYR A 145 -7.07 16.49 -16.93
N ALA A 146 -6.92 17.66 -17.55
CA ALA A 146 -7.44 17.92 -18.89
C ALA A 146 -6.82 16.98 -19.96
N LEU A 147 -5.56 16.56 -19.74
CA LEU A 147 -4.87 15.57 -20.58
C LEU A 147 -5.16 14.11 -20.19
N GLY A 148 -5.94 13.86 -19.14
CA GLY A 148 -6.22 12.51 -18.63
C GLY A 148 -4.99 11.79 -18.08
N LEU A 149 -3.97 12.54 -17.65
CA LEU A 149 -2.74 11.99 -17.08
C LEU A 149 -2.99 11.52 -15.64
N PRO A 150 -2.39 10.39 -15.22
CA PRO A 150 -2.48 9.95 -13.84
C PRO A 150 -1.81 10.97 -12.90
N VAL A 151 -2.37 11.09 -11.69
CA VAL A 151 -1.87 11.98 -10.63
C VAL A 151 -1.65 11.14 -9.37
N ASP A 152 -0.42 11.10 -8.90
CA ASP A 152 -0.08 10.50 -7.62
C ASP A 152 -0.35 11.51 -6.49
N THR A 153 -0.79 11.01 -5.33
CA THR A 153 -0.94 11.85 -4.14
C THR A 153 -0.23 11.21 -2.96
N SER A 154 0.24 12.05 -2.03
CA SER A 154 0.74 11.65 -0.72
C SER A 154 -0.36 11.64 0.36
N LEU A 155 -1.63 11.65 -0.08
CA LEU A 155 -2.79 11.55 0.80
C LEU A 155 -2.91 10.12 1.31
N ASP A 156 -2.08 9.81 2.30
CA ASP A 156 -2.18 8.56 3.03
C ASP A 156 -3.38 8.67 3.95
N GLY A 157 -4.43 7.92 3.61
CA GLY A 157 -5.70 7.88 4.32
C GLY A 157 -5.54 7.92 5.83
N GLY A 158 -5.87 9.09 6.40
CA GLY A 158 -6.23 9.19 7.81
C GLY A 158 -7.34 8.19 8.08
N THR A 159 -7.10 7.30 9.03
CA THR A 159 -8.00 6.26 9.55
C THR A 159 -8.18 4.97 8.70
N GLY A 160 -7.32 3.98 8.97
CA GLY A 160 -7.73 2.56 9.02
C GLY A 160 -7.68 1.72 7.74
N PHE A 161 -6.85 0.67 7.79
CA PHE A 161 -6.93 -0.60 7.02
C PHE A 161 -6.41 -0.69 5.55
N LEU A 162 -5.36 -1.52 5.40
CA LEU A 162 -5.03 -2.48 4.32
C LEU A 162 -5.23 -2.12 2.83
N SER A 163 -4.49 -1.18 2.22
CA SER A 163 -4.40 -1.17 0.74
C SER A 163 -3.20 -1.99 0.23
N GLY A 164 -3.49 -3.22 -0.19
CA GLY A 164 -2.60 -4.08 -0.98
C GLY A 164 -3.16 -4.22 -2.40
N ALA A 165 -2.62 -3.48 -3.36
CA ALA A 165 -2.99 -3.61 -4.77
C ALA A 165 -2.28 -4.81 -5.41
N VAL A 166 -3.01 -5.91 -5.60
CA VAL A 166 -2.58 -7.05 -6.42
C VAL A 166 -2.81 -6.71 -7.89
N SER A 167 -1.78 -6.25 -8.60
CA SER A 167 -1.79 -6.21 -10.07
C SER A 167 -1.56 -7.62 -10.62
N ARG A 168 -2.63 -8.26 -11.13
CA ARG A 168 -2.53 -9.50 -11.91
C ARG A 168 -2.01 -9.19 -13.31
N ALA A 169 -0.78 -9.60 -13.60
CA ALA A 169 -0.28 -9.67 -14.96
C ALA A 169 -0.72 -11.00 -15.61
N THR A 170 -1.27 -10.91 -16.82
CA THR A 170 -1.66 -12.00 -17.72
C THR A 170 -0.41 -12.77 -18.18
N PRO A 171 -0.42 -14.12 -18.23
CA PRO A 171 0.72 -14.87 -18.75
C PRO A 171 0.63 -14.98 -20.28
N GLU A 172 1.50 -14.27 -21.00
CA GLU A 172 1.81 -14.61 -22.38
C GLU A 172 2.87 -15.72 -22.43
N ALA A 173 2.52 -16.81 -23.10
CA ALA A 173 3.41 -17.92 -23.37
C ALA A 173 4.45 -17.54 -24.43
N ARG A 174 5.74 -17.78 -24.15
CA ARG A 174 6.77 -18.10 -25.16
C ARG A 174 8.07 -18.58 -24.52
N GLY A 175 8.60 -19.67 -25.09
CA GLY A 175 10.03 -19.83 -25.32
C GLY A 175 10.85 -20.50 -24.23
N SER A 176 10.94 -21.83 -24.31
CA SER A 176 12.03 -22.61 -23.73
C SER A 176 13.38 -22.15 -24.30
N GLY A 177 14.36 -21.86 -23.44
CA GLY A 177 15.73 -21.58 -23.88
C GLY A 177 16.69 -21.17 -22.77
N ALA A 178 17.67 -22.05 -22.51
CA ALA A 178 18.95 -21.84 -21.84
C ALA A 178 18.98 -21.67 -20.30
N THR A 179 19.39 -22.75 -19.65
CA THR A 179 19.87 -22.79 -18.27
C THR A 179 21.16 -21.99 -18.13
N THR A 180 21.10 -20.84 -17.46
CA THR A 180 22.27 -20.06 -17.04
C THR A 180 22.83 -20.62 -15.73
N PRO A 181 24.16 -20.66 -15.51
CA PRO A 181 24.74 -21.24 -14.30
C PRO A 181 24.34 -20.43 -13.06
N ALA A 182 24.03 -21.12 -11.98
CA ALA A 182 23.76 -20.53 -10.67
C ALA A 182 24.99 -19.74 -10.20
N ALA A 183 24.96 -18.42 -10.40
CA ALA A 183 25.82 -17.51 -9.69
C ALA A 183 25.42 -17.58 -8.22
N THR A 184 26.34 -18.00 -7.35
CA THR A 184 26.26 -17.81 -5.90
C THR A 184 25.82 -16.38 -5.64
N ILE A 185 24.60 -16.21 -5.14
CA ILE A 185 24.04 -14.90 -4.77
C ILE A 185 24.90 -14.40 -3.62
N ALA A 186 25.89 -13.57 -3.94
CA ALA A 186 26.71 -12.91 -2.95
C ALA A 186 25.77 -12.10 -2.04
N ASP A 187 25.97 -12.23 -0.73
CA ASP A 187 25.24 -11.52 0.34
C ASP A 187 25.26 -10.01 0.05
N ASP A 188 24.24 -9.52 -0.64
CA ASP A 188 24.23 -8.18 -1.18
C ASP A 188 23.79 -7.21 -0.08
N ARG A 189 24.78 -6.81 0.72
CA ARG A 189 24.61 -5.86 1.82
C ARG A 189 23.91 -4.58 1.39
N ARG A 190 24.10 -4.16 0.14
CA ARG A 190 23.42 -2.98 -0.40
C ARG A 190 21.93 -3.24 -0.60
N ALA A 191 21.54 -4.39 -1.17
CA ALA A 191 20.13 -4.76 -1.28
C ALA A 191 19.42 -4.80 0.08
N MET A 192 20.04 -5.41 1.09
CA MET A 192 19.48 -5.42 2.45
C MET A 192 19.33 -3.99 3.04
N LEU A 193 20.30 -3.10 2.78
CA LEU A 193 20.19 -1.70 3.17
C LEU A 193 19.01 -0.98 2.49
N LEU A 194 18.74 -1.27 1.21
CA LEU A 194 17.60 -0.67 0.49
C LEU A 194 16.24 -1.01 1.12
N ALA A 195 16.12 -2.18 1.78
CA ALA A 195 14.93 -2.51 2.56
C ALA A 195 14.75 -1.55 3.75
N LEU A 196 15.85 -1.25 4.46
CA LEU A 196 15.84 -0.30 5.59
C LEU A 196 15.57 1.14 5.12
N VAL A 197 16.18 1.54 4.00
CA VAL A 197 15.90 2.85 3.36
C VAL A 197 14.43 2.97 2.99
N SER A 198 13.78 1.87 2.59
CA SER A 198 12.35 1.89 2.28
C SER A 198 11.48 2.24 3.48
N VAL A 199 11.91 1.90 4.70
CA VAL A 199 11.21 2.31 5.93
C VAL A 199 11.43 3.81 6.16
N LEU A 200 12.68 4.28 6.09
CA LEU A 200 13.02 5.69 6.31
C LEU A 200 12.38 6.66 5.30
N MET A 201 12.06 6.16 4.11
CA MET A 201 11.45 6.94 3.04
C MET A 201 9.94 6.70 2.92
N ALA A 202 9.31 6.03 3.89
CA ALA A 202 7.92 5.60 3.79
C ALA A 202 6.93 6.76 3.68
N ASP A 203 7.23 7.90 4.30
CA ASP A 203 6.44 9.14 4.26
C ASP A 203 6.84 10.07 3.09
N GLY A 204 7.80 9.64 2.26
CA GLY A 204 8.33 10.42 1.13
C GLY A 204 9.28 11.55 1.53
N GLN A 205 9.60 11.71 2.82
CA GLN A 205 10.53 12.74 3.31
C GLN A 205 11.85 12.12 3.73
N ARG A 206 12.90 12.95 3.75
CA ARG A 206 14.22 12.57 4.26
C ARG A 206 14.42 13.24 5.60
N ASP A 207 14.19 12.53 6.71
CA ASP A 207 14.47 13.10 8.03
C ASP A 207 16.00 13.27 8.22
N PRO A 208 16.50 14.51 8.41
CA PRO A 208 17.91 14.77 8.67
C PRO A 208 18.47 14.05 9.92
N ARG A 209 17.61 13.60 10.84
CA ARG A 209 18.00 12.90 12.08
C ARG A 209 18.26 11.42 11.87
N GLU A 210 17.68 10.82 10.85
CA GLU A 210 17.76 9.38 10.59
C GLU A 210 18.86 9.05 9.57
N MET A 211 19.12 9.97 8.64
CA MET A 211 20.19 9.82 7.65
C MET A 211 21.60 9.56 8.22
N PRO A 212 22.02 10.17 9.35
CA PRO A 212 23.30 9.86 9.96
C PRO A 212 23.45 8.38 10.33
N LEU A 213 22.34 7.67 10.63
CA LEU A 213 22.35 6.23 10.91
C LEU A 213 22.77 5.43 9.67
N VAL A 214 22.13 5.74 8.53
CA VAL A 214 22.40 5.10 7.24
C VAL A 214 23.81 5.42 6.75
N GLU A 215 24.23 6.68 6.86
CA GLU A 215 25.57 7.12 6.47
C GLU A 215 26.66 6.47 7.32
N ALA A 216 26.44 6.38 8.64
CA ALA A 216 27.35 5.70 9.55
C ALA A 216 27.47 4.21 9.22
N PHE A 217 26.36 3.56 8.85
CA PHE A 217 26.35 2.17 8.41
C PHE A 217 27.10 1.96 7.09
N LEU A 218 26.78 2.74 6.06
CA LEU A 218 27.48 2.70 4.76
C LEU A 218 28.99 2.84 4.92
N LYS A 219 29.40 3.81 5.74
CA LYS A 219 30.82 4.04 6.05
C LYS A 219 31.46 2.86 6.78
N ALA A 220 30.76 2.26 7.75
CA ALA A 220 31.27 1.12 8.51
C ALA A 220 31.44 -0.13 7.64
N GLU A 221 30.55 -0.33 6.67
CA GLU A 221 30.57 -1.46 5.74
C GLU A 221 31.43 -1.22 4.49
N GLY A 222 32.08 -0.05 4.37
CA GLY A 222 32.87 0.30 3.19
C GLY A 222 32.03 0.44 1.92
N LEU A 223 30.73 0.71 2.05
CA LEU A 223 29.81 0.90 0.94
C LEU A 223 29.86 2.35 0.46
N ALA A 224 29.70 2.54 -0.86
CA ALA A 224 29.54 3.87 -1.44
C ALA A 224 28.30 4.57 -0.86
N PRO A 225 28.28 5.91 -0.75
CA PRO A 225 27.07 6.66 -0.40
C PRO A 225 25.87 6.26 -1.28
N LEU A 226 24.66 6.45 -0.76
CA LEU A 226 23.43 6.24 -1.54
C LEU A 226 23.31 7.32 -2.63
N SER A 227 22.90 6.91 -3.82
CA SER A 227 22.48 7.83 -4.87
C SER A 227 21.09 8.38 -4.56
N SER A 228 20.70 9.47 -5.25
CA SER A 228 19.33 10.00 -5.16
C SER A 228 18.26 8.99 -5.61
N GLU A 229 18.59 8.09 -6.54
CA GLU A 229 17.68 7.05 -7.04
C GLU A 229 17.46 5.92 -6.03
N GLU A 230 18.38 5.75 -5.09
CA GLU A 230 18.30 4.76 -4.01
C GLU A 230 17.54 5.29 -2.80
N LEU A 231 17.42 6.61 -2.65
CA LEU A 231 16.67 7.28 -1.59
C LEU A 231 15.17 7.35 -1.95
N ARG A 232 14.53 6.19 -1.98
CA ARG A 232 13.09 6.02 -2.22
C ARG A 232 12.60 4.74 -1.56
N VAL A 233 11.29 4.54 -1.55
CA VAL A 233 10.70 3.23 -1.23
C VAL A 233 11.01 2.23 -2.35
N HIS A 234 11.65 1.12 -2.01
CA HIS A 234 11.89 -0.01 -2.90
C HIS A 234 10.83 -1.07 -2.67
N ARG A 235 10.35 -1.69 -3.76
CA ARG A 235 9.37 -2.79 -3.62
C ARG A 235 10.08 -4.06 -3.17
N PRO A 236 9.46 -4.91 -2.33
CA PRO A 236 10.09 -6.15 -1.88
C PRO A 236 10.59 -7.04 -3.02
N VAL A 237 9.84 -7.09 -4.12
CA VAL A 237 10.18 -7.87 -5.33
C VAL A 237 11.39 -7.32 -6.10
N GLU A 238 11.70 -6.03 -5.99
CA GLU A 238 12.85 -5.41 -6.67
C GLU A 238 14.17 -5.90 -6.09
N ILE A 239 14.19 -6.22 -4.80
CA ILE A 239 15.41 -6.57 -4.07
C ILE A 239 15.41 -8.01 -3.57
N ALA A 240 14.28 -8.73 -3.60
CA ALA A 240 14.14 -10.09 -3.10
C ALA A 240 15.20 -11.07 -3.65
N ALA A 241 15.50 -10.99 -4.95
CA ALA A 241 16.48 -11.87 -5.59
C ALA A 241 17.92 -11.68 -5.09
N ARG A 242 18.21 -10.54 -4.44
CA ARG A 242 19.52 -10.17 -3.91
C ARG A 242 19.63 -10.36 -2.39
N VAL A 243 18.53 -10.67 -1.71
CA VAL A 243 18.49 -10.90 -0.27
C VAL A 243 18.30 -12.39 0.02
N PRO A 244 19.27 -13.07 0.66
CA PRO A 244 19.16 -14.49 1.02
C PRO A 244 17.91 -14.76 1.85
N VAL A 245 17.21 -15.87 1.57
CA VAL A 245 15.90 -16.18 2.17
C VAL A 245 16.01 -16.27 3.70
N GLU A 246 17.07 -16.90 4.19
CA GLU A 246 17.41 -17.08 5.59
C GLU A 246 17.66 -15.76 6.35
N ARG A 247 17.91 -14.66 5.63
CA ARG A 247 18.12 -13.33 6.22
C ARG A 247 16.84 -12.50 6.28
N ARG A 248 15.82 -12.83 5.49
CA ARG A 248 14.63 -11.98 5.30
C ARG A 248 13.86 -11.73 6.59
N GLU A 249 13.67 -12.75 7.41
CA GLU A 249 12.99 -12.64 8.70
C GLU A 249 13.72 -11.66 9.64
N GLY A 250 15.04 -11.84 9.81
CA GLY A 250 15.84 -10.95 10.64
C GLY A 250 15.88 -9.52 10.09
N LEU A 251 15.86 -9.35 8.77
CA LEU A 251 15.80 -8.03 8.13
C LEU A 251 14.44 -7.34 8.37
N VAL A 252 13.32 -8.06 8.27
CA VAL A 252 12.00 -7.53 8.62
C VAL A 252 11.93 -7.15 10.10
N SER A 253 12.54 -7.94 11.00
CA SER A 253 12.65 -7.57 12.42
C SER A 253 13.45 -6.28 12.63
N LEU A 254 14.53 -6.08 11.88
CA LEU A 254 15.32 -4.84 11.90
C LEU A 254 14.53 -3.66 11.35
N MET A 255 13.75 -3.85 10.29
CA MET A 255 12.84 -2.83 9.75
C MET A 255 11.79 -2.42 10.80
N ALA A 256 11.18 -3.39 11.50
CA ALA A 256 10.25 -3.12 12.60
C ALA A 256 10.91 -2.35 13.76
N GLN A 257 12.18 -2.64 14.06
CA GLN A 257 12.95 -1.90 15.05
C GLN A 257 13.25 -0.46 14.60
N LEU A 258 13.58 -0.29 13.32
CA LEU A 258 13.91 0.99 12.72
C LEU A 258 12.70 1.95 12.74
N ALA A 259 11.51 1.45 12.41
CA ALA A 259 10.27 2.23 12.49
C ALA A 259 10.05 2.82 13.90
N TYR A 260 10.49 2.16 14.97
CA TYR A 260 10.38 2.69 16.34
C TYR A 260 11.62 3.46 16.83
N SER A 261 12.54 3.82 15.95
CA SER A 261 13.84 4.39 16.35
C SER A 261 13.70 5.76 17.02
N ASP A 262 12.70 6.55 16.61
CA ASP A 262 12.40 7.89 17.07
C ASP A 262 11.54 7.94 18.36
N GLY A 263 10.84 6.85 18.68
CA GLY A 263 9.91 6.81 19.80
C GLY A 263 8.57 6.15 19.45
N VAL A 264 8.08 6.38 18.24
CA VAL A 264 6.73 6.04 17.77
C VAL A 264 6.80 5.74 16.28
N ALA A 265 6.53 4.49 15.89
CA ALA A 265 6.45 4.14 14.48
C ALA A 265 5.29 4.85 13.79
N ASP A 266 5.59 5.46 12.65
CA ASP A 266 4.59 6.04 11.77
C ASP A 266 3.79 4.91 11.08
N PRO A 267 2.47 5.09 10.83
CA PRO A 267 1.69 4.12 10.10
C PRO A 267 2.26 3.74 8.73
N SER A 268 2.91 4.66 8.01
CA SER A 268 3.54 4.41 6.71
C SER A 268 4.72 3.43 6.82
N GLU A 269 5.59 3.60 7.80
CA GLU A 269 6.72 2.70 8.08
C GLU A 269 6.24 1.29 8.43
N VAL A 270 5.20 1.20 9.27
CA VAL A 270 4.59 -0.09 9.65
C VAL A 270 3.99 -0.78 8.41
N ARG A 271 3.37 -0.04 7.49
CA ARG A 271 2.89 -0.60 6.21
C ARG A 271 4.04 -1.18 5.39
N VAL A 272 5.17 -0.47 5.28
CA VAL A 272 6.35 -0.96 4.58
C VAL A 272 6.86 -2.26 5.21
N VAL A 273 7.02 -2.29 6.55
CA VAL A 273 7.46 -3.50 7.28
C VAL A 273 6.55 -4.70 6.95
N ARG A 274 5.23 -4.51 7.01
CA ARG A 274 4.26 -5.58 6.74
C ARG A 274 4.28 -6.04 5.28
N ALA A 275 4.41 -5.12 4.33
CA ALA A 275 4.50 -5.45 2.91
C ALA A 275 5.74 -6.30 2.60
N TYR A 276 6.87 -5.99 3.24
CA TYR A 276 8.07 -6.80 3.16
C TYR A 276 7.90 -8.17 3.81
N ALA A 277 7.25 -8.23 4.98
CA ALA A 277 6.95 -9.49 5.66
C ALA A 277 6.09 -10.42 4.78
N ASP A 278 4.99 -9.91 4.22
CA ASP A 278 4.10 -10.67 3.33
C ASP A 278 4.85 -11.17 2.10
N ALA A 279 5.60 -10.29 1.42
CA ALA A 279 6.30 -10.65 0.20
C ALA A 279 7.42 -11.69 0.43
N TRP A 280 7.95 -11.77 1.64
CA TRP A 280 9.05 -12.66 2.00
C TRP A 280 8.62 -13.88 2.82
N GLY A 281 7.33 -14.04 3.10
CA GLY A 281 6.78 -15.17 3.85
C GLY A 281 7.10 -15.13 5.35
N VAL A 282 7.31 -13.94 5.91
CA VAL A 282 7.49 -13.73 7.36
C VAL A 282 6.11 -13.59 8.01
N SER A 283 5.89 -14.26 9.14
CA SER A 283 4.59 -14.28 9.82
C SER A 283 4.16 -12.88 10.30
N GLN A 284 2.92 -12.49 10.04
CA GLN A 284 2.35 -11.23 10.52
C GLN A 284 2.22 -11.19 12.06
N ASP A 285 1.92 -12.33 12.70
CA ASP A 285 1.88 -12.44 14.17
C ASP A 285 3.25 -12.16 14.81
N GLU A 286 4.31 -12.48 14.08
CA GLU A 286 5.69 -12.26 14.50
C GLU A 286 6.07 -10.80 14.34
N VAL A 287 5.66 -10.17 13.24
CA VAL A 287 5.76 -8.71 13.03
C VAL A 287 5.04 -7.97 14.15
N ASP A 288 3.80 -8.35 14.47
CA ASP A 288 3.02 -7.73 15.56
C ASP A 288 3.74 -7.83 16.91
N ARG A 289 4.30 -9.00 17.20
CA ARG A 289 5.08 -9.24 18.42
C ARG A 289 6.33 -8.35 18.47
N TRP A 290 7.05 -8.19 17.37
CA TRP A 290 8.21 -7.31 17.30
C TRP A 290 7.81 -5.84 17.48
N LEU A 291 6.78 -5.37 16.78
CA LEU A 291 6.30 -3.99 16.89
C LEU A 291 5.91 -3.67 18.34
N GLU A 292 5.18 -4.56 19.02
CA GLU A 292 4.82 -4.37 20.43
C GLU A 292 6.05 -4.44 21.36
N THR A 293 6.99 -5.35 21.09
CA THR A 293 8.25 -5.43 21.84
C THR A 293 9.07 -4.13 21.72
N TYR A 294 9.16 -3.55 20.52
CA TYR A 294 9.91 -2.32 20.30
C TYR A 294 9.20 -1.09 20.83
N ARG A 295 7.86 -1.06 20.75
CA ARG A 295 7.03 -0.05 21.38
C ARG A 295 7.29 0.03 22.89
N THR A 296 7.31 -1.12 23.57
CA THR A 296 7.48 -1.22 25.03
C THR A 296 8.93 -1.01 25.49
N ALA A 297 9.92 -1.37 24.69
CA ALA A 297 11.34 -1.17 25.01
C ALA A 297 11.78 0.31 24.85
N ARG A 298 11.57 1.15 25.87
CA ARG A 298 12.06 2.55 25.90
C ARG A 298 13.40 2.70 26.66
N ARG A 299 14.50 3.00 25.92
CA ARG A 299 15.70 3.84 26.26
C ARG A 299 16.97 3.40 25.49
N SER A 300 17.79 4.33 25.00
CA SER A 300 19.00 4.11 24.14
C SER A 300 18.82 3.16 22.93
N ARG A 301 17.96 3.56 21.99
CA ARG A 301 17.58 2.77 20.79
C ARG A 301 18.60 2.81 19.66
N GLN A 302 19.18 3.97 19.35
CA GLN A 302 20.08 4.13 18.19
C GLN A 302 21.38 3.32 18.31
N GLN A 303 22.03 3.33 19.48
CA GLN A 303 23.25 2.55 19.69
C GLN A 303 22.98 1.03 19.59
N ARG A 304 21.88 0.56 20.19
CA ARG A 304 21.49 -0.86 20.14
C ARG A 304 21.04 -1.31 18.75
N LEU A 305 20.42 -0.41 17.99
CA LEU A 305 20.09 -0.66 16.59
C LEU A 305 21.35 -0.74 15.75
N LEU A 306 22.31 0.19 15.89
CA LEU A 306 23.60 0.13 15.21
C LEU A 306 24.38 -1.14 15.52
N ASP A 307 24.42 -1.54 16.79
CA ASP A 307 25.11 -2.76 17.21
C ASP A 307 24.44 -4.01 16.61
N ARG A 308 23.11 -4.02 16.53
CA ARG A 308 22.35 -5.10 15.85
C ARG A 308 22.53 -5.11 14.35
N LEU A 309 22.51 -3.95 13.68
CA LEU A 309 22.81 -3.84 12.26
C LEU A 309 24.19 -4.41 11.99
N ARG A 310 25.22 -3.97 12.72
CA ARG A 310 26.57 -4.53 12.60
C ARG A 310 26.59 -6.04 12.81
N SER A 311 25.99 -6.54 13.89
CA SER A 311 25.94 -7.98 14.14
C SER A 311 25.22 -8.74 13.02
N PHE A 312 24.14 -8.19 12.49
CA PHE A 312 23.37 -8.82 11.43
C PHE A 312 24.19 -8.92 10.14
N PHE A 313 24.80 -7.82 9.71
CA PHE A 313 25.57 -7.75 8.46
C PHE A 313 26.95 -8.42 8.53
N LEU A 314 27.54 -8.58 9.73
CA LEU A 314 28.84 -9.21 9.93
C LEU A 314 28.79 -10.70 10.28
N ALA A 315 27.64 -11.24 10.72
CA ALA A 315 27.51 -12.64 11.14
C ALA A 315 27.11 -13.62 10.01
N GLY A 316 27.29 -13.21 8.74
CA GLY A 316 27.07 -14.03 7.55
C GLY A 316 28.38 -14.41 6.87
#